data_AF-A0A4Z2B527-F1
#
_entry.id   AF-A0A4Z2B527-F1
#
_cell.length_a   1.000
_cell.length_b   1.000
_cell.length_c   1.000
_cell.angle_alpha   90.00
_cell.angle_beta   90.00
_cell.angle_gamma   90.00
#
_symmetry.space_group_name_H-M   'P 1'
#
loop_
_entity.id
_entity.type
_entity.pdbx_description
1 polymer ?
#
loop_
_entity_poly.entity_id
_entity_poly.type
_entity_poly.pdbx_seq_one_letter_code
_entity_poly.pdbx_strand_id
1 'polypeptide(L)'
;MVSQLSEMLGQMYSTIPQVSALDLTRQMLHIFSIEPEHFPPIKALFELVTSVTLSIFQQGPRDHPDIVDSFMQLQAQALKRKPDLFLSDSLDVKAVYHCGLLSLKFPEAPTVKSTCFFFTELLAHCSDVPPLARVVQEDGKLLIQAVLEGIGGGAPRSLMDQFAEVLFSLNKHCFALLGVWLKEALQPPGFPSARVTTEQKNNFSQQILRERVNKSRVKEIVKDFTLLCRGLHGTEYAAEY
;
A
#
# COMPACT_ATOMS: atom_id res chain seq x y z
N MET A 1 29.85 -13.08 -7.95
CA MET A 1 29.64 -12.34 -6.69
C MET A 1 28.15 -12.17 -6.37
N VAL A 2 27.33 -11.59 -7.26
CA VAL A 2 25.87 -11.40 -7.04
C VAL A 2 25.12 -12.71 -6.73
N SER A 3 25.42 -13.81 -7.43
CA SER A 3 24.81 -15.13 -7.16
C SER A 3 25.09 -15.62 -5.74
N GLN A 4 26.36 -15.63 -5.32
CA GLN A 4 26.78 -16.07 -3.99
C GLN A 4 26.13 -15.23 -2.88
N LEU A 5 26.06 -13.91 -3.05
CA LEU A 5 25.40 -13.04 -2.10
C LEU A 5 23.89 -13.33 -2.03
N SER A 6 23.25 -13.58 -3.18
CA SER A 6 21.82 -13.90 -3.24
C SER A 6 21.51 -15.22 -2.54
N GLU A 7 22.31 -16.25 -2.80
CA GLU A 7 22.18 -17.56 -2.14
C GLU A 7 22.40 -17.45 -0.62
N MET A 8 23.45 -16.75 -0.19
CA MET A 8 23.74 -16.53 1.23
C MET A 8 22.59 -15.79 1.94
N LEU A 9 22.07 -14.70 1.34
CA LEU A 9 20.94 -13.96 1.91
C LEU A 9 19.67 -14.81 1.98
N GLY A 10 19.41 -15.61 0.95
CA GLY A 10 18.27 -16.53 0.94
C GLY A 10 18.34 -17.55 2.09
N GLN A 11 19.51 -18.14 2.31
CA GLN A 11 19.74 -19.08 3.42
C GLN A 11 19.62 -18.41 4.79
N MET A 12 20.22 -17.23 4.95
CA MET A 12 20.13 -16.46 6.19
C MET A 12 18.67 -16.13 6.51
N TYR A 13 17.93 -15.58 5.55
CA TYR A 13 16.55 -15.17 5.75
C TYR A 13 15.61 -16.35 6.00
N SER A 14 15.86 -17.50 5.37
CA SER A 14 15.07 -18.72 5.59
C SER A 14 15.30 -19.32 6.98
N THR A 15 16.47 -19.08 7.58
CA THR A 15 16.80 -19.60 8.92
C THR A 15 16.38 -18.62 10.02
N ILE A 16 16.72 -17.34 9.86
CA ILE A 16 16.41 -16.26 10.79
C ILE A 16 16.01 -15.04 9.97
N PRO A 17 14.70 -14.80 9.79
CA PRO A 17 14.18 -13.64 9.08
C PRO A 17 14.59 -12.33 9.75
N GLN A 18 15.22 -11.43 9.00
CA GLN A 18 15.71 -10.14 9.51
C GLN A 18 15.53 -9.03 8.49
N VAL A 19 15.23 -7.82 8.99
CA VAL A 19 15.06 -6.59 8.21
C VAL A 19 16.25 -6.30 7.29
N SER A 20 17.47 -6.50 7.78
CA SER A 20 18.71 -6.25 7.02
C SER A 20 18.82 -7.05 5.72
N ALA A 21 18.30 -8.28 5.70
CA ALA A 21 18.30 -9.11 4.51
C ALA A 21 17.30 -8.60 3.46
N LEU A 22 16.13 -8.13 3.88
CA LEU A 22 15.16 -7.49 3.00
C LEU A 22 15.72 -6.18 2.42
N ASP A 23 16.35 -5.36 3.26
CA ASP A 23 16.98 -4.11 2.82
C ASP A 23 18.14 -4.33 1.85
N LEU A 24 18.97 -5.35 2.07
CA LEU A 24 20.04 -5.69 1.14
C LEU A 24 19.48 -6.26 -0.17
N THR A 25 18.45 -7.10 -0.10
CA THR A 25 17.70 -7.56 -1.30
C THR A 25 17.15 -6.38 -2.08
N ARG A 26 16.58 -5.38 -1.39
CA ARG A 26 16.04 -4.15 -1.99
C ARG A 26 17.14 -3.33 -2.66
N GLN A 27 18.32 -3.22 -2.05
CA GLN A 27 19.48 -2.53 -2.65
C GLN A 27 19.99 -3.27 -3.89
N MET A 28 20.14 -4.59 -3.82
CA MET A 28 20.54 -5.41 -4.97
C MET A 28 19.54 -5.27 -6.12
N LEU A 29 18.23 -5.32 -5.84
CA LEU A 29 17.19 -5.09 -6.83
C LEU A 29 17.30 -3.69 -7.43
N HIS A 30 17.53 -2.66 -6.62
CA HIS A 30 17.67 -1.29 -7.12
C HIS A 30 18.88 -1.13 -8.07
N ILE A 31 20.02 -1.72 -7.74
CA ILE A 31 21.28 -1.57 -8.48
C ILE A 31 21.24 -2.37 -9.79
N PHE A 32 20.82 -3.63 -9.73
CA PHE A 32 20.99 -4.59 -10.83
C PHE A 32 19.71 -4.84 -11.66
N SER A 33 18.62 -4.10 -11.46
CA SER A 33 17.35 -4.35 -12.18
C SER A 33 17.43 -4.23 -13.70
N ILE A 34 18.39 -3.45 -14.20
CA ILE A 34 18.61 -3.22 -15.63
C ILE A 34 19.68 -4.14 -16.22
N GLU A 35 20.37 -4.94 -15.40
CA GLU A 35 21.46 -5.81 -15.82
C GLU A 35 20.97 -7.26 -15.97
N PRO A 36 20.57 -7.68 -17.18
CA PRO A 36 19.88 -8.97 -17.38
C PRO A 36 20.76 -10.17 -17.02
N GLU A 37 22.09 -10.04 -17.08
CA GLU A 37 23.02 -11.11 -16.73
C GLU A 37 23.13 -11.35 -15.22
N HIS A 38 22.88 -10.34 -14.40
CA HIS A 38 23.04 -10.39 -12.94
C HIS A 38 21.71 -10.49 -12.19
N PHE A 39 20.60 -10.26 -12.88
CA PHE A 39 19.27 -10.25 -12.29
C PHE A 39 18.68 -11.62 -11.92
N PRO A 40 18.94 -12.75 -12.62
CA PRO A 40 18.28 -14.02 -12.33
C PRO A 40 18.45 -14.51 -10.87
N PRO A 41 19.64 -14.43 -10.24
CA PRO A 41 19.79 -14.76 -8.82
C PRO A 41 19.01 -13.82 -7.89
N ILE A 42 18.90 -12.54 -8.25
CA ILE A 42 18.14 -11.54 -7.46
C ILE A 42 16.65 -11.80 -7.56
N LYS A 43 16.14 -12.20 -8.74
CA LYS A 43 14.75 -12.64 -8.92
C LYS A 43 14.44 -13.83 -8.01
N ALA A 44 15.29 -14.86 -8.00
CA ALA A 44 15.11 -16.02 -7.14
C ALA A 44 15.15 -15.65 -5.64
N LEU A 45 16.06 -14.75 -5.23
CA LEU A 45 16.09 -14.22 -3.88
C LEU A 45 14.80 -13.47 -3.52
N PHE A 46 14.32 -12.58 -4.40
CA PHE A 46 13.09 -11.82 -4.20
C PHE A 46 11.88 -12.73 -3.99
N GLU A 47 11.75 -13.77 -4.81
CA GLU A 47 10.68 -14.77 -4.70
C GLU A 47 10.77 -15.53 -3.37
N LEU A 48 11.97 -15.97 -2.99
CA LEU A 48 12.22 -16.68 -1.73
C LEU A 48 11.88 -15.81 -0.51
N VAL A 49 12.44 -14.59 -0.42
CA VAL A 49 12.18 -13.71 0.74
C VAL A 49 10.71 -13.30 0.80
N THR A 50 10.04 -13.18 -0.36
CA THR A 50 8.60 -12.90 -0.38
C THR A 50 7.81 -14.07 0.17
N SER A 51 8.07 -15.30 -0.30
CA SER A 51 7.40 -16.50 0.21
C SER A 51 7.61 -16.69 1.72
N VAL A 52 8.85 -16.52 2.20
CA VAL A 52 9.18 -16.65 3.63
C VAL A 52 8.48 -15.56 4.44
N THR A 53 8.49 -14.30 3.99
CA THR A 53 7.84 -13.19 4.69
C THR A 53 6.32 -13.38 4.78
N LEU A 54 5.68 -13.85 3.71
CA LEU A 54 4.25 -14.14 3.73
C LEU A 54 3.92 -15.27 4.70
N SER A 55 4.75 -16.31 4.80
CA SER A 55 4.57 -17.39 5.78
C SER A 55 4.66 -16.88 7.23
N ILE A 56 5.63 -15.99 7.52
CA ILE A 56 5.77 -15.39 8.86
C ILE A 56 4.54 -14.53 9.16
N PHE A 57 4.12 -13.71 8.19
CA PHE A 57 2.97 -12.84 8.32
C PHE A 57 1.67 -13.62 8.60
N GLN A 58 1.50 -14.81 8.01
CA GLN A 58 0.33 -15.66 8.30
C GLN A 58 0.32 -16.21 9.73
N GLN A 59 1.49 -16.42 10.36
CA GLN A 59 1.59 -16.92 11.72
C GLN A 59 1.28 -15.83 12.76
N GLY A 60 1.74 -14.61 12.47
CA GLY A 60 1.57 -13.46 13.35
C GLY A 60 1.78 -12.15 12.61
N PRO A 61 0.73 -11.57 12.00
CA PRO A 61 0.87 -10.38 11.15
C PRO A 61 1.57 -9.22 11.86
N ARG A 62 1.30 -9.05 13.16
CA ARG A 62 1.77 -7.91 13.98
C ARG A 62 2.97 -8.24 14.86
N ASP A 63 3.51 -9.45 14.77
CA ASP A 63 4.62 -9.88 15.63
C ASP A 63 5.95 -9.23 15.21
N HIS A 64 6.06 -8.87 13.92
CA HIS A 64 7.27 -8.31 13.30
C HIS A 64 6.95 -7.10 12.39
N PRO A 65 6.47 -5.97 12.95
CA PRO A 65 6.06 -4.81 12.16
C PRO A 65 7.21 -4.13 11.40
N ASP A 66 8.44 -4.31 11.87
CA ASP A 66 9.69 -3.87 11.24
C ASP A 66 10.02 -4.68 9.97
N ILE A 67 9.84 -6.00 10.02
CA ILE A 67 9.95 -6.87 8.85
C ILE A 67 8.88 -6.49 7.82
N VAL A 68 7.64 -6.27 8.25
CA VAL A 68 6.54 -5.84 7.36
C VAL A 68 6.84 -4.49 6.71
N ASP A 69 7.37 -3.52 7.46
CA ASP A 69 7.79 -2.22 6.90
C ASP A 69 8.82 -2.39 5.77
N SER A 70 9.94 -3.07 6.05
CA SER A 70 10.99 -3.31 5.04
C SER A 70 10.48 -4.15 3.87
N PHE A 71 9.59 -5.11 4.13
CA PHE A 71 8.95 -5.91 3.09
C PHE A 71 8.09 -5.05 2.15
N MET A 72 7.26 -4.14 2.68
CA MET A 72 6.48 -3.21 1.86
C MET A 72 7.38 -2.29 1.02
N GLN A 73 8.51 -1.84 1.58
CA GLN A 73 9.51 -1.07 0.84
C GLN A 73 10.17 -1.90 -0.29
N LEU A 74 10.46 -3.18 -0.04
CA LEU A 74 10.99 -4.09 -1.06
C LEU A 74 9.98 -4.30 -2.20
N GLN A 75 8.71 -4.55 -1.89
CA GLN A 75 7.66 -4.72 -2.90
C GLN A 75 7.46 -3.44 -3.72
N ALA A 76 7.43 -2.26 -3.08
CA ALA A 76 7.37 -0.99 -3.78
C ALA A 76 8.59 -0.76 -4.69
N GLN A 77 9.79 -1.11 -4.22
CA GLN A 77 11.01 -1.00 -5.01
C GLN A 77 11.01 -1.94 -6.22
N ALA A 78 10.49 -3.16 -6.06
CA ALA A 78 10.31 -4.13 -7.13
C ALA A 78 9.38 -3.59 -8.21
N LEU A 79 8.22 -3.06 -7.84
CA LEU A 79 7.28 -2.41 -8.78
C LEU A 79 7.96 -1.26 -9.53
N LYS A 80 8.64 -0.37 -8.81
CA LYS A 80 9.29 0.81 -9.41
C LYS A 80 10.42 0.49 -10.40
N ARG A 81 11.11 -0.64 -10.24
CA ARG A 81 12.34 -0.95 -11.00
C ARG A 81 12.20 -2.11 -11.96
N LYS A 82 11.38 -3.09 -11.62
CA LYS A 82 11.16 -4.31 -12.39
C LYS A 82 9.74 -4.86 -12.14
N PRO A 83 8.69 -4.20 -12.67
CA PRO A 83 7.30 -4.67 -12.54
C PRO A 83 7.11 -6.12 -13.00
N ASP A 84 7.92 -6.58 -13.97
CA ASP A 84 7.92 -7.96 -14.49
C ASP A 84 8.11 -9.04 -13.40
N LEU A 85 8.66 -8.69 -12.24
CA LEU A 85 8.72 -9.61 -11.10
C LEU A 85 7.33 -10.08 -10.67
N PHE A 86 6.30 -9.24 -10.84
CA PHE A 86 4.90 -9.57 -10.54
C PHE A 86 4.20 -10.39 -11.63
N LEU A 87 4.91 -10.75 -12.70
CA LEU A 87 4.46 -11.72 -13.70
C LEU A 87 4.92 -13.15 -13.38
N SER A 88 5.74 -13.33 -12.34
CA SER A 88 6.27 -14.65 -11.99
C SER A 88 5.18 -15.54 -11.38
N ASP A 89 5.02 -16.76 -11.90
CA ASP A 89 4.05 -17.73 -11.38
C ASP A 89 4.37 -18.19 -9.95
N SER A 90 5.61 -18.00 -9.49
CA SER A 90 6.04 -18.30 -8.12
C SER A 90 5.66 -17.20 -7.11
N LEU A 91 5.20 -16.04 -7.57
CA LEU A 91 4.79 -14.93 -6.71
C LEU A 91 3.27 -14.94 -6.48
N ASP A 92 2.85 -15.14 -5.24
CA ASP A 92 1.45 -14.98 -4.85
C ASP A 92 1.09 -13.48 -4.69
N VAL A 93 0.75 -12.84 -5.81
CA VAL A 93 0.37 -11.43 -5.88
C VAL A 93 -0.83 -11.12 -4.97
N LYS A 94 -1.76 -12.07 -4.83
CA LYS A 94 -2.94 -11.89 -3.98
C LYS A 94 -2.54 -11.87 -2.51
N ALA A 95 -1.70 -12.80 -2.07
CA ALA A 95 -1.18 -12.78 -0.70
C ALA A 95 -0.37 -11.51 -0.38
N VAL A 96 0.45 -11.02 -1.32
CA VAL A 96 1.16 -9.74 -1.16
C VAL A 96 0.18 -8.57 -1.01
N TYR A 97 -0.87 -8.52 -1.83
CA TYR A 97 -1.90 -7.49 -1.75
C TYR A 97 -2.63 -7.50 -0.39
N HIS A 98 -3.05 -8.68 0.07
CA HIS A 98 -3.73 -8.87 1.36
C HIS A 98 -2.81 -8.56 2.56
N CYS A 99 -1.53 -8.88 2.46
CA CYS A 99 -0.52 -8.45 3.43
C CYS A 99 -0.50 -6.91 3.55
N GLY A 100 -0.51 -6.20 2.41
CA GLY A 100 -0.63 -4.75 2.38
C GLY A 100 -1.93 -4.25 3.01
N LEU A 101 -3.08 -4.85 2.71
CA LEU A 101 -4.37 -4.44 3.27
C LEU A 101 -4.39 -4.48 4.80
N LEU A 102 -3.87 -5.56 5.39
CA LEU A 102 -3.78 -5.71 6.84
C LEU A 102 -2.76 -4.73 7.44
N SER A 103 -1.66 -4.47 6.73
CA SER A 103 -0.58 -3.57 7.15
C SER A 103 -1.01 -2.09 7.24
N LEU A 104 -2.02 -1.67 6.48
CA LEU A 104 -2.63 -0.33 6.61
C LEU A 104 -3.27 -0.09 7.99
N LYS A 105 -3.59 -1.16 8.72
CA LYS A 105 -4.25 -1.09 10.04
C LYS A 105 -3.26 -1.25 11.20
N PHE A 106 -1.96 -1.17 10.93
CA PHE A 106 -0.93 -1.29 11.95
C PHE A 106 -0.83 0.01 12.77
N PRO A 107 -0.53 -0.07 14.08
CA PRO A 107 -0.31 1.12 14.88
C PRO A 107 1.00 1.84 14.51
N GLU A 108 1.97 1.14 13.94
CA GLU A 108 3.28 1.67 13.56
C GLU A 108 3.18 2.56 12.30
N ALA A 109 3.36 3.86 12.49
CA ALA A 109 3.33 4.83 11.40
C ALA A 109 4.32 4.54 10.25
N PRO A 110 5.57 4.09 10.49
CA PRO A 110 6.49 3.70 9.41
C PRO A 110 5.92 2.59 8.52
N THR A 111 5.38 1.53 9.11
CA THR A 111 4.79 0.40 8.40
C THR A 111 3.61 0.84 7.54
N VAL A 112 2.70 1.65 8.08
CA VAL A 112 1.56 2.19 7.31
C VAL A 112 2.04 3.08 6.17
N LYS A 113 3.04 3.93 6.40
CA LYS A 113 3.62 4.81 5.36
C LYS A 113 4.21 4.02 4.20
N SER A 114 5.01 2.99 4.49
CA SER A 114 5.58 2.11 3.46
C SER A 114 4.52 1.31 2.73
N THR A 115 3.46 0.90 3.43
CA THR A 115 2.30 0.21 2.83
C THR A 115 1.54 1.12 1.86
N CYS A 116 1.29 2.38 2.23
CA CYS A 116 0.68 3.36 1.32
C CYS A 116 1.56 3.61 0.09
N PHE A 117 2.88 3.64 0.27
CA PHE A 117 3.81 3.76 -0.84
C PHE A 117 3.76 2.54 -1.77
N PHE A 118 3.74 1.32 -1.22
CA PHE A 118 3.53 0.09 -1.97
C PHE A 118 2.26 0.14 -2.83
N PHE A 119 1.11 0.49 -2.26
CA PHE A 119 -0.14 0.59 -3.03
C PHE A 119 -0.07 1.67 -4.10
N THR A 120 0.59 2.81 -3.83
CA THR A 120 0.77 3.88 -4.80
C THR A 120 1.54 3.39 -6.03
N GLU A 121 2.63 2.65 -5.84
CA GLU A 121 3.42 2.06 -6.92
C GLU A 121 2.66 0.90 -7.60
N LEU A 122 1.94 0.05 -6.84
CA LEU A 122 1.19 -1.09 -7.38
C LEU A 122 0.12 -0.63 -8.37
N LEU A 123 -0.66 0.37 -7.98
CA LEU A 123 -1.76 0.90 -8.78
C LEU A 123 -1.27 1.51 -10.09
N ALA A 124 -0.04 2.05 -10.12
CA ALA A 124 0.55 2.62 -11.32
C ALA A 124 0.81 1.58 -12.43
N HIS A 125 0.88 0.29 -12.07
CA HIS A 125 1.20 -0.81 -12.98
C HIS A 125 0.01 -1.70 -13.32
N CYS A 126 -1.21 -1.36 -12.90
CA CYS A 126 -2.42 -2.14 -13.21
C CYS A 126 -2.73 -2.23 -14.71
N SER A 127 -2.27 -1.31 -15.55
CA SER A 127 -2.47 -1.40 -17.00
C SER A 127 -1.52 -2.39 -17.68
N ASP A 128 -0.35 -2.62 -17.08
CA ASP A 128 0.79 -3.26 -17.75
C ASP A 128 1.09 -4.64 -17.16
N VAL A 129 0.66 -4.91 -15.93
CA VAL A 129 0.91 -6.15 -15.19
C VAL A 129 -0.44 -6.84 -14.86
N PRO A 130 -0.88 -7.82 -15.67
CA PRO A 130 -2.21 -8.43 -15.53
C PRO A 130 -2.52 -9.03 -14.15
N PRO A 131 -1.59 -9.70 -13.44
CA PRO A 131 -1.84 -10.17 -12.08
C PRO A 131 -2.24 -9.04 -11.10
N LEU A 132 -1.63 -7.85 -11.23
CA LEU A 132 -1.99 -6.68 -10.40
C LEU A 132 -3.38 -6.15 -10.77
N ALA A 133 -3.69 -6.09 -12.08
CA ALA A 133 -5.00 -5.68 -12.56
C ALA A 133 -6.12 -6.58 -11.99
N ARG A 134 -5.90 -7.90 -12.00
CA ARG A 134 -6.85 -8.90 -11.50
C ARG A 134 -7.10 -8.73 -10.01
N VAL A 135 -6.05 -8.66 -9.19
CA VAL A 135 -6.25 -8.50 -7.74
C VAL A 135 -6.91 -7.18 -7.39
N VAL A 136 -6.58 -6.09 -8.10
CA VAL A 136 -7.23 -4.79 -7.88
C VAL A 136 -8.69 -4.80 -8.33
N GLN A 137 -9.02 -5.52 -9.41
CA GLN A 137 -10.40 -5.66 -9.85
C GLN A 137 -11.25 -6.48 -8.86
N GLU A 138 -10.69 -7.56 -8.31
CA GLU A 138 -11.36 -8.43 -7.34
C GLU A 138 -11.48 -7.80 -5.95
N ASP A 139 -10.37 -7.28 -5.43
CA ASP A 139 -10.22 -6.91 -4.02
C ASP A 139 -10.02 -5.39 -3.80
N GLY A 140 -10.04 -4.57 -4.87
CA GLY A 140 -9.81 -3.12 -4.80
C GLY A 140 -10.76 -2.35 -3.89
N LYS A 141 -11.99 -2.84 -3.71
CA LYS A 141 -12.94 -2.29 -2.74
C LYS A 141 -12.44 -2.41 -1.30
N LEU A 142 -11.74 -3.49 -0.96
CA LEU A 142 -11.16 -3.69 0.38
C LEU A 142 -10.08 -2.64 0.67
N LEU A 143 -9.29 -2.26 -0.34
CA LEU A 143 -8.31 -1.17 -0.20
C LEU A 143 -9.00 0.15 0.08
N ILE A 144 -10.07 0.49 -0.66
CA ILE A 144 -10.85 1.72 -0.41
C ILE A 144 -11.40 1.71 1.02
N GLN A 145 -11.95 0.60 1.48
CA GLN A 145 -12.47 0.48 2.83
C GLN A 145 -11.37 0.69 3.89
N ALA A 146 -10.22 0.03 3.75
CA ALA A 146 -9.08 0.20 4.67
C ALA A 146 -8.56 1.65 4.70
N VAL A 147 -8.48 2.30 3.53
CA VAL A 147 -8.08 3.72 3.42
C VAL A 147 -9.11 4.64 4.09
N LEU A 148 -10.40 4.41 3.85
CA LEU A 148 -11.48 5.19 4.48
C LEU A 148 -11.55 4.98 5.99
N GLU A 149 -11.29 3.77 6.50
CA GLU A 149 -11.17 3.50 7.94
C GLU A 149 -10.02 4.31 8.57
N GLY A 150 -8.85 4.33 7.91
CA GLY A 150 -7.71 5.13 8.34
C GLY A 150 -8.05 6.62 8.42
N ILE A 151 -8.68 7.15 7.36
CA ILE A 151 -9.14 8.55 7.28
C ILE A 151 -10.24 8.84 8.31
N GLY A 152 -11.15 7.89 8.54
CA GLY A 152 -12.29 8.01 9.46
C GLY A 152 -11.91 8.13 10.94
N GLY A 153 -10.66 7.78 11.29
CA GLY A 153 -10.20 7.82 12.68
C GLY A 153 -9.21 6.72 13.03
N GLY A 154 -9.15 5.66 12.23
CA GLY A 154 -8.38 4.44 12.52
C GLY A 154 -6.87 4.59 12.47
N ALA A 155 -6.35 5.65 11.84
CA ALA A 155 -4.91 5.95 11.79
C ALA A 155 -4.59 7.33 12.40
N PRO A 156 -3.35 7.57 12.84
CA PRO A 156 -2.88 8.91 13.22
C PRO A 156 -3.08 9.97 12.12
N ARG A 157 -3.39 11.21 12.50
CA ARG A 157 -3.58 12.35 11.57
C ARG A 157 -2.35 12.66 10.71
N SER A 158 -1.16 12.33 11.22
CA SER A 158 0.12 12.50 10.51
C SER A 158 0.23 11.64 9.23
N LEU A 159 -0.61 10.62 9.09
CA LEU A 159 -0.61 9.71 7.95
C LEU A 159 -1.62 10.07 6.85
N MET A 160 -2.42 11.13 7.04
CA MET A 160 -3.49 11.48 6.08
C MET A 160 -2.94 11.81 4.70
N ASP A 161 -1.76 12.42 4.64
CA ASP A 161 -1.05 12.67 3.40
C ASP A 161 -0.80 11.37 2.62
N GLN A 162 -0.40 10.29 3.31
CA GLN A 162 -0.12 8.98 2.70
C GLN A 162 -1.40 8.32 2.18
N PHE A 163 -2.49 8.33 2.96
CA PHE A 163 -3.78 7.82 2.50
C PHE A 163 -4.34 8.60 1.30
N ALA A 164 -4.12 9.92 1.28
CA ALA A 164 -4.47 10.76 0.14
C ALA A 164 -3.68 10.39 -1.12
N GLU A 165 -2.42 9.95 -1.01
CA GLU A 165 -1.65 9.50 -2.17
C GLU A 165 -2.23 8.22 -2.78
N VAL A 166 -2.70 7.29 -1.94
CA VAL A 166 -3.38 6.07 -2.39
C VAL A 166 -4.68 6.41 -3.12
N LEU A 167 -5.52 7.30 -2.56
CA LEU A 167 -6.75 7.76 -3.23
C LEU A 167 -6.46 8.47 -4.55
N PHE A 168 -5.41 9.29 -4.60
CA PHE A 168 -4.99 9.94 -5.83
C PHE A 168 -4.53 8.92 -6.88
N SER A 169 -3.76 7.91 -6.48
CA SER A 169 -3.31 6.84 -7.38
C SER A 169 -4.48 6.03 -7.93
N LEU A 170 -5.46 5.69 -7.07
CA LEU A 170 -6.72 5.04 -7.49
C LEU A 170 -7.50 5.89 -8.48
N ASN A 171 -7.60 7.21 -8.26
CA ASN A 171 -8.28 8.09 -9.21
C ASN A 171 -7.56 8.09 -10.56
N LYS A 172 -6.23 8.22 -10.53
CA LYS A 172 -5.42 8.27 -11.76
C LYS A 172 -5.47 6.97 -12.57
N HIS A 173 -5.39 5.82 -11.91
CA HIS A 173 -5.18 4.52 -12.57
C HIS A 173 -6.41 3.61 -12.61
N CYS A 174 -7.38 3.80 -11.72
CA CYS A 174 -8.55 2.94 -11.56
C CYS A 174 -9.87 3.72 -11.52
N PHE A 175 -9.94 4.88 -12.20
CA PHE A 175 -11.06 5.83 -12.14
C PHE A 175 -12.45 5.20 -12.26
N ALA A 176 -12.64 4.33 -13.27
CA ALA A 176 -13.93 3.71 -13.55
C ALA A 176 -14.46 2.88 -12.35
N LEU A 177 -13.55 2.18 -11.66
CA LEU A 177 -13.87 1.36 -10.50
C LEU A 177 -13.97 2.21 -9.23
N LEU A 178 -13.14 3.25 -9.09
CA LEU A 178 -13.12 4.13 -7.91
C LEU A 178 -14.50 4.74 -7.62
N GLY A 179 -15.23 5.20 -8.63
CA GLY A 179 -16.55 5.78 -8.44
C GLY A 179 -17.57 4.80 -7.87
N VAL A 180 -17.53 3.55 -8.35
CA VAL A 180 -18.38 2.46 -7.85
C VAL A 180 -17.99 2.13 -6.40
N TRP A 181 -16.70 1.93 -6.14
CA TRP A 181 -16.22 1.55 -4.82
C TRP A 181 -16.45 2.62 -3.75
N LEU A 182 -16.24 3.90 -4.05
CA LEU A 182 -16.52 4.99 -3.11
C LEU A 182 -18.01 5.04 -2.75
N LYS A 183 -18.89 4.94 -3.75
CA LYS A 183 -20.33 4.94 -3.53
C LYS A 183 -20.76 3.78 -2.63
N GLU A 184 -20.29 2.57 -2.93
CA GLU A 184 -20.63 1.38 -2.14
C GLU A 184 -20.01 1.38 -0.75
N ALA A 185 -18.75 1.82 -0.61
CA ALA A 185 -18.04 1.82 0.66
C ALA A 185 -18.61 2.87 1.64
N LEU A 186 -19.10 4.01 1.15
CA LEU A 186 -19.67 5.08 1.97
C LEU A 186 -21.17 4.93 2.26
N GLN A 187 -21.85 3.98 1.59
CA GLN A 187 -23.28 3.72 1.78
C GLN A 187 -23.65 3.33 3.21
N PRO A 188 -22.89 2.47 3.93
CA PRO A 188 -23.26 2.05 5.28
C PRO A 188 -23.35 3.24 6.27
N PRO A 189 -24.40 3.30 7.10
CA PRO A 189 -24.48 4.31 8.16
C PRO A 189 -23.34 4.11 9.17
N GLY A 190 -22.84 5.20 9.74
CA GLY A 190 -21.75 5.15 10.70
C GLY A 190 -20.34 4.92 10.13
N PHE A 191 -20.21 4.62 8.84
CA PHE A 191 -18.92 4.47 8.16
C PHE A 191 -18.59 5.68 7.27
N PRO A 192 -17.38 6.24 7.26
CA PRO A 192 -16.20 5.85 8.04
C PRO A 192 -16.19 6.41 9.47
N SER A 193 -17.17 7.26 9.82
CA SER A 193 -17.42 7.75 11.18
C SER A 193 -18.91 8.00 11.38
N ALA A 194 -19.39 7.83 12.61
CA ALA A 194 -20.75 8.20 13.00
C ALA A 194 -20.99 9.72 13.01
N ARG A 195 -19.93 10.53 12.89
CA ARG A 195 -19.99 11.99 12.94
C ARG A 195 -20.23 12.65 11.58
N VAL A 196 -20.11 11.89 10.48
CA VAL A 196 -20.30 12.44 9.13
C VAL A 196 -21.68 12.13 8.57
N THR A 197 -22.32 13.15 7.99
CA THR A 197 -23.64 13.01 7.35
C THR A 197 -23.53 12.40 5.96
N THR A 198 -24.64 11.89 5.42
CA THR A 198 -24.71 11.39 4.04
C THR A 198 -24.30 12.45 3.01
N GLU A 199 -24.66 13.71 3.24
CA GLU A 199 -24.27 14.82 2.38
C GLU A 199 -22.75 15.05 2.39
N GLN A 200 -22.12 15.03 3.57
CA GLN A 200 -20.67 15.17 3.70
C GLN A 200 -19.92 14.02 3.02
N LYS A 201 -20.42 12.78 3.13
CA LYS A 201 -19.87 11.62 2.41
C LYS A 201 -19.99 11.79 0.90
N ASN A 202 -21.15 12.22 0.41
CA ASN A 202 -21.38 12.46 -1.02
C ASN A 202 -20.47 13.56 -1.56
N ASN A 203 -20.33 14.66 -0.81
CA ASN A 203 -19.46 15.77 -1.17
C ASN A 203 -17.99 15.32 -1.24
N PHE A 204 -17.50 14.61 -0.22
CA PHE A 204 -16.16 14.03 -0.23
C PHE A 204 -15.93 13.14 -1.46
N SER A 205 -16.85 12.20 -1.74
CA SER A 205 -16.74 11.34 -2.92
C SER A 205 -16.70 12.13 -4.22
N GLN A 206 -17.52 13.17 -4.37
CA GLN A 206 -17.53 14.00 -5.58
C GLN A 206 -16.23 14.80 -5.73
N GLN A 207 -15.72 15.38 -4.65
CA GLN A 207 -14.45 16.10 -4.66
C GLN A 207 -13.28 15.19 -5.05
N ILE A 208 -13.19 14.00 -4.43
CA ILE A 208 -12.16 13.02 -4.77
C ILE A 208 -12.22 12.63 -6.24
N LEU A 209 -13.41 12.34 -6.80
CA LEU A 209 -13.56 11.94 -8.20
C LEU A 209 -13.23 13.05 -9.20
N ARG A 210 -13.44 14.32 -8.83
CA ARG A 210 -13.12 15.47 -9.70
C ARG A 210 -11.61 15.73 -9.81
N GLU A 211 -10.87 15.50 -8.73
CA GLU A 211 -9.45 15.86 -8.64
C GLU A 211 -8.53 14.78 -9.21
N ARG A 212 -8.43 14.73 -10.54
CA ARG A 212 -7.69 13.68 -11.26
C ARG A 212 -6.19 13.94 -11.40
N VAL A 213 -5.75 15.18 -11.23
CA VAL A 213 -4.37 15.61 -11.50
C VAL A 213 -3.73 16.40 -10.36
N ASN A 214 -4.54 17.01 -9.49
CA ASN A 214 -4.04 17.85 -8.41
C ASN A 214 -3.89 17.06 -7.10
N LYS A 215 -2.72 16.44 -6.92
CA LYS A 215 -2.39 15.66 -5.71
C LYS A 215 -2.49 16.50 -4.43
N SER A 216 -2.06 17.76 -4.46
CA SER A 216 -2.13 18.67 -3.30
C SER A 216 -3.58 18.91 -2.88
N ARG A 217 -4.48 19.10 -3.85
CA ARG A 217 -5.90 19.28 -3.57
C ARG A 217 -6.55 18.03 -2.97
N VAL A 218 -6.17 16.83 -3.42
CA VAL A 218 -6.62 15.57 -2.80
C VAL A 218 -6.19 15.49 -1.34
N LYS A 219 -4.97 15.92 -0.99
CA LYS A 219 -4.51 15.98 0.40
C LYS A 219 -5.36 16.91 1.25
N GLU A 220 -5.67 18.12 0.77
CA GLU A 220 -6.56 19.06 1.46
C GLU A 220 -7.94 18.43 1.72
N ILE A 221 -8.56 17.84 0.69
CA ILE A 221 -9.87 17.19 0.79
C ILE A 221 -9.86 16.09 1.88
N VAL A 222 -8.81 15.27 1.92
CA VAL A 222 -8.66 14.21 2.93
C VAL A 222 -8.43 14.78 4.34
N LYS A 223 -7.62 15.82 4.48
CA LYS A 223 -7.39 16.53 5.76
C LYS A 223 -8.71 17.10 6.30
N ASP A 224 -9.47 17.80 5.47
CA ASP A 224 -10.77 18.36 5.86
C ASP A 224 -11.76 17.27 6.26
N PHE A 225 -11.82 16.18 5.48
CA PHE A 225 -12.76 15.10 5.75
C PHE A 225 -12.41 14.32 7.02
N THR A 226 -11.13 14.08 7.33
CA THR A 226 -10.76 13.45 8.61
C THR A 226 -11.10 14.33 9.81
N LEU A 227 -11.02 15.66 9.68
CA LEU A 227 -11.42 16.58 10.75
C LEU A 227 -12.91 16.48 11.04
N LEU A 228 -13.75 16.35 10.00
CA LEU A 228 -15.18 16.06 10.17
C LEU A 228 -15.40 14.70 10.86
N CYS A 229 -14.72 13.65 10.40
CA CYS A 229 -14.83 12.31 10.99
C CYS A 229 -14.46 12.28 12.47
N ARG A 230 -13.48 13.10 12.88
CA ARG A 230 -12.99 13.24 14.25
C ARG A 230 -13.70 14.33 15.06
N GLY A 231 -14.65 15.07 14.49
CA GLY A 231 -15.33 16.17 15.18
C GLY A 231 -14.41 17.33 15.58
N LEU A 232 -13.33 17.55 14.83
CA LEU A 232 -12.33 18.61 15.05
C LEU A 232 -12.48 19.78 14.07
N HIS A 233 -13.40 19.69 13.12
CA HIS A 233 -13.63 20.74 12.13
C HIS A 233 -14.11 22.03 12.81
N GLY A 234 -13.46 23.17 12.53
CA GLY A 234 -13.77 24.46 13.16
C GLY A 234 -13.22 24.64 14.58
N THR A 235 -12.37 23.72 15.07
CA THR A 235 -11.66 23.85 16.36
C THR A 235 -10.24 24.37 16.16
N GLU A 236 -9.59 24.87 17.23
CA GLU A 236 -8.18 25.30 17.19
C GLU A 236 -7.24 24.17 16.72
N TYR A 237 -7.58 22.91 17.01
CA TYR A 237 -6.86 21.71 16.55
C TYR A 237 -6.96 21.42 15.05
N ALA A 238 -7.81 22.15 14.32
CA ALA A 238 -7.83 22.13 12.86
C ALA A 238 -6.65 22.92 12.25
N ALA A 239 -6.05 23.85 13.00
CA ALA A 239 -4.95 24.69 12.56
C ALA A 239 -3.57 24.00 12.62
N GLU A 240 -3.45 22.85 13.29
CA GLU A 240 -2.19 22.11 13.50
C GLU A 240 -1.84 21.14 12.34
N TYR A 241 -2.10 21.50 11.08
CA TYR A 241 -1.95 20.62 9.90
C TYR A 241 -0.85 21.00 8.90
#